data_AF-A0A7V2Q9Z2-F1
#
_entry.id   AF-A0A7V2Q9Z2-F1
#
_cell.length_a   1.000
_cell.length_b   1.000
_cell.length_c   1.000
_cell.angle_alpha   90.00
_cell.angle_beta   90.00
_cell.angle_gamma   90.00
#
_symmetry.space_group_name_H-M   'P 1'
#
loop_
_entity.id
_entity.type
_entity.pdbx_description
1 polymer ?
#
loop_
_entity_poly.entity_id
_entity_poly.type
_entity_poly.pdbx_seq_one_letter_code
_entity_poly.pdbx_strand_id
1 'polypeptide(L)'
;MTKKIVGLENVSGVELAVELQKGGKFVIYRYCISILILTFYNTSNTYFVRADESRVMPGLIFSLLSLFLGWWGIPWGPIRTVQSLIINFQGGKDVTAEVVTAIQATNRAKQEI
;
A
#
# COMPACT_ATOMS: atom_id res chain seq x y z
N MET A 1 3.00 -0.94 15.24
CA MET A 1 1.70 -0.76 14.58
C MET A 1 1.41 -1.96 13.71
N THR A 2 0.36 -2.71 14.01
CA THR A 2 -0.10 -3.82 13.16
C THR A 2 -0.66 -3.24 11.86
N LYS A 3 0.02 -3.49 10.74
CA LYS A 3 -0.51 -3.12 9.42
C LYS A 3 -1.78 -3.91 9.17
N LYS A 4 -2.87 -3.20 8.88
CA LYS A 4 -4.16 -3.82 8.52
C LYS A 4 -4.28 -3.88 7.00
N ILE A 5 -5.07 -4.83 6.51
CA ILE A 5 -5.51 -4.82 5.12
C ILE A 5 -6.87 -4.13 5.09
N VAL A 6 -6.95 -3.02 4.35
CA VAL A 6 -8.16 -2.21 4.17
C VAL A 6 -8.91 -2.75 2.96
N GLY A 7 -10.24 -2.91 3.08
CA GLY A 7 -11.10 -3.42 2.01
C GLY A 7 -11.34 -4.93 2.06
N LEU A 8 -10.88 -5.62 3.12
CA LEU A 8 -11.14 -7.04 3.36
C LEU A 8 -12.22 -7.30 4.42
N GLU A 9 -12.76 -6.26 5.07
CA GLU A 9 -13.68 -6.40 6.21
C GLU A 9 -14.95 -7.21 5.94
N ASN A 10 -15.37 -7.37 4.67
CA ASN A 10 -16.59 -8.11 4.29
C ASN A 10 -16.37 -9.12 3.16
N VAL A 11 -15.14 -9.41 2.76
CA VAL A 11 -14.86 -10.27 1.59
C VAL A 11 -14.60 -11.69 2.06
N SER A 12 -15.40 -12.66 1.60
CA SER A 12 -15.17 -14.07 1.90
C SER A 12 -13.88 -14.57 1.23
N GLY A 13 -13.20 -15.57 1.80
CA GLY A 13 -11.95 -16.10 1.22
C GLY A 13 -12.11 -16.62 -0.22
N VAL A 14 -13.30 -17.12 -0.57
CA VAL A 14 -13.64 -17.57 -1.93
C VAL A 14 -13.83 -16.37 -2.86
N GLU A 15 -14.57 -15.36 -2.43
CA GLU A 15 -14.76 -14.12 -3.19
C GLU A 15 -13.44 -13.38 -3.42
N LEU A 16 -12.55 -13.37 -2.44
CA LEU A 16 -11.21 -12.82 -2.57
C LEU A 16 -10.40 -13.54 -3.65
N ALA A 17 -10.46 -14.88 -3.69
CA ALA A 17 -9.76 -15.66 -4.72
C ALA A 17 -10.32 -15.38 -6.12
N VAL A 18 -11.64 -15.21 -6.24
CA VAL A 18 -12.31 -14.83 -7.50
C VAL A 18 -11.87 -13.43 -7.93
N GLU A 19 -11.87 -12.45 -7.03
CA GLU A 19 -11.44 -11.09 -7.37
C GLU A 19 -9.95 -11.00 -7.71
N LEU A 20 -9.08 -11.76 -7.04
CA LEU A 20 -7.68 -11.88 -7.41
C LEU A 20 -7.50 -12.46 -8.82
N GLN A 21 -8.30 -13.47 -9.20
CA GLN A 21 -8.28 -14.02 -10.56
C GLN A 21 -8.77 -13.03 -11.62
N LYS A 22 -9.74 -12.16 -11.27
CA LYS A 22 -10.21 -11.07 -12.15
C LYS A 22 -9.17 -9.95 -12.31
N GLY A 23 -8.09 -9.95 -11.53
CA GLY A 23 -7.03 -8.94 -11.58
C GLY A 23 -7.07 -7.94 -10.42
N GLY A 24 -7.81 -8.23 -9.36
CA GLY A 24 -7.71 -7.52 -8.09
C GLY A 24 -6.31 -7.62 -7.51
N LYS A 25 -5.87 -6.57 -6.83
CA LYS A 25 -4.48 -6.43 -6.35
C LYS A 25 -4.42 -5.92 -4.93
N PHE A 26 -3.40 -6.37 -4.20
CA PHE A 26 -3.00 -5.74 -2.96
C PHE A 26 -1.93 -4.69 -3.24
N VAL A 27 -2.19 -3.46 -2.85
CA VAL A 27 -1.28 -2.34 -3.09
C VAL A 27 -0.97 -1.60 -1.80
N ILE A 28 0.27 -1.11 -1.70
CA ILE A 28 0.67 -0.15 -0.66
C ILE A 28 1.11 1.15 -1.31
N TYR A 29 0.74 2.26 -0.67
CA TYR A 29 1.17 3.59 -1.06
C TYR A 29 2.33 4.05 -0.20
N ARG A 30 3.10 4.99 -0.71
CA ARG A 30 4.21 5.61 0.02
C ARG A 30 3.88 7.03 0.36
N TYR A 31 4.36 7.47 1.52
CA TYR A 31 4.28 8.86 1.89
C TYR A 31 5.58 9.34 2.52
N CYS A 32 5.87 10.61 2.30
CA CYS A 32 7.03 11.30 2.84
C CYS A 32 6.56 12.47 3.70
N ILE A 33 7.04 12.54 4.93
CA ILE A 33 6.88 13.70 5.80
C ILE A 33 8.27 14.06 6.28
N SER A 34 8.67 15.31 6.10
CA SER A 34 9.93 15.85 6.55
C SER A 34 9.70 17.01 7.50
N ILE A 35 10.49 17.07 8.56
CA ILE A 35 10.51 18.15 9.53
C ILE A 35 11.97 18.58 9.69
N LEU A 36 12.33 19.71 9.10
CA LEU A 36 13.69 20.28 9.13
C LEU A 36 14.77 19.30 8.64
N ILE A 37 15.44 18.58 9.53
CA ILE A 37 16.50 17.62 9.18
C ILE A 37 16.03 16.16 9.21
N LEU A 38 14.84 15.90 9.74
CA LEU A 38 14.28 14.56 9.86
C LEU A 38 13.38 14.28 8.66
N THR A 39 13.61 13.15 7.99
CA THR A 39 12.78 12.66 6.88
C THR A 39 12.17 11.32 7.25
N PHE A 40 10.84 11.27 7.35
CA PHE A 40 10.08 10.05 7.51
C PHE A 40 9.59 9.60 6.14
N TYR A 41 10.00 8.40 5.74
CA TYR A 41 9.57 7.79 4.49
C TYR A 41 9.00 6.41 4.80
N ASN A 42 7.66 6.32 4.75
CA ASN A 42 6.95 5.15 5.22
C ASN A 42 5.88 4.71 4.22
N THR A 43 5.24 3.59 4.53
CA THR A 43 4.25 2.91 3.71
C THR A 43 2.91 2.93 4.40
N SER A 44 1.83 3.04 3.61
CA SER A 44 0.47 2.95 4.12
C SER A 44 0.14 1.53 4.60
N ASN A 45 -1.09 1.36 5.10
CA ASN A 45 -1.74 0.06 5.19
C ASN A 45 -1.85 -0.58 3.80
N THR A 46 -2.04 -1.89 3.76
CA THR A 46 -2.28 -2.62 2.51
C THR A 46 -3.73 -2.37 2.09
N TYR A 47 -3.95 -1.95 0.86
CA TYR A 47 -5.28 -1.78 0.28
C TYR A 47 -5.56 -2.92 -0.66
N PHE A 48 -6.71 -3.57 -0.50
CA PHE A 48 -7.25 -4.44 -1.53
C PHE A 48 -8.02 -3.58 -2.53
N VAL A 49 -7.58 -3.55 -3.78
CA VAL A 49 -8.23 -2.80 -4.86
C VAL A 49 -8.78 -3.81 -5.86
N ARG A 50 -10.08 -3.72 -6.12
CA ARG A 50 -10.77 -4.61 -7.07
C ARG A 50 -10.31 -4.32 -8.51
N ALA A 51 -10.56 -5.27 -9.41
CA ALA A 51 -10.13 -5.15 -10.81
C ALA A 51 -10.76 -3.94 -11.54
N ASP A 52 -11.96 -3.53 -11.12
CA ASP A 52 -12.73 -2.41 -11.67
C ASP A 52 -12.48 -1.08 -10.94
N GLU A 53 -11.72 -1.08 -9.84
CA GLU A 53 -11.44 0.11 -9.04
C GLU A 53 -10.12 0.79 -9.44
N SER A 54 -10.08 2.12 -9.32
CA SER A 54 -8.85 2.87 -9.60
C SER A 54 -7.82 2.70 -8.48
N ARG A 55 -6.68 2.11 -8.83
CA ARG A 55 -5.50 1.99 -7.95
C ARG A 55 -4.81 3.32 -7.65
N VAL A 56 -5.14 4.40 -8.34
CA VAL A 56 -4.48 5.70 -8.12
C VAL A 56 -5.23 6.52 -7.06
N MET A 57 -6.56 6.39 -7.00
CA MET A 57 -7.40 7.21 -6.14
C MET A 57 -7.03 7.14 -4.65
N PRO A 58 -6.83 5.94 -4.04
CA PRO A 58 -6.42 5.87 -2.64
C PRO A 58 -4.99 6.43 -2.42
N GLY A 59 -4.15 6.44 -3.45
CA GLY A 59 -2.79 6.98 -3.43
C GLY A 59 -2.72 8.51 -3.45
N LEU A 60 -3.78 9.20 -3.85
CA LEU A 60 -3.78 10.66 -4.00
C LEU A 60 -3.58 11.38 -2.67
N ILE A 61 -4.22 10.92 -1.59
CA ILE A 61 -4.07 11.55 -0.27
C ILE A 61 -2.63 11.47 0.23
N PHE A 62 -1.96 10.33 0.00
CA PHE A 62 -0.54 10.14 0.34
C PHE A 62 0.39 10.97 -0.55
N SER A 63 -0.01 11.19 -1.80
CA SER A 63 0.70 12.05 -2.74
C SER A 63 0.62 13.51 -2.33
N LEU A 64 -0.56 14.00 -1.97
CA LEU A 64 -0.76 15.35 -1.44
C LEU A 64 0.03 15.55 -0.14
N LEU A 65 -0.05 14.59 0.79
CA LEU A 65 0.72 14.62 2.03
C LEU A 65 2.22 14.78 1.74
N SER A 66 2.74 13.98 0.81
CA SER A 66 4.16 14.03 0.42
C SER A 66 4.52 15.33 -0.27
N LEU A 67 3.64 15.83 -1.14
CA LEU A 67 3.82 17.09 -1.87
C LEU A 67 3.84 18.31 -0.95
N PHE A 68 3.14 18.32 0.18
CA PHE A 68 3.15 19.48 1.07
C PHE A 68 4.14 19.34 2.22
N LEU A 69 4.37 18.11 2.69
CA LEU A 69 5.15 17.86 3.89
C LEU A 69 6.50 17.20 3.63
N GLY A 70 6.79 16.69 2.44
CA GLY A 70 7.99 15.92 2.18
C GLY A 70 9.25 16.75 1.88
N TRP A 71 9.12 18.01 1.45
CA TRP A 71 10.25 18.82 0.95
C TRP A 71 11.20 19.36 2.01
N TRP A 72 10.75 19.48 3.26
CA TRP A 72 11.46 20.22 4.30
C TRP A 72 12.80 19.60 4.72
N GLY A 73 13.05 18.33 4.37
CA GLY A 73 14.27 17.57 4.69
C GLY A 73 15.36 17.74 3.63
N ILE A 74 16.44 18.47 3.90
CA ILE A 74 17.54 18.62 2.94
C ILE A 74 18.63 17.57 3.23
N PRO A 75 19.11 16.79 2.23
CA PRO A 75 18.69 16.72 0.83
C PRO A 75 17.59 15.67 0.54
N TRP A 76 17.27 14.80 1.50
CA TRP A 76 16.53 13.56 1.23
C TRP A 76 15.03 13.74 0.98
N GLY A 77 14.42 14.76 1.57
CA GLY A 77 13.00 15.09 1.47
C GLY A 77 12.52 15.25 0.03
N PRO A 78 13.11 16.14 -0.79
CA PRO A 78 12.76 16.27 -2.20
C PRO A 78 12.84 14.95 -2.99
N ILE A 79 13.92 14.19 -2.80
CA ILE A 79 14.13 12.91 -3.50
C ILE A 79 13.04 11.90 -3.12
N ARG A 80 12.77 11.75 -1.82
CA ARG A 80 11.75 10.81 -1.31
C ARG A 80 10.33 11.24 -1.68
N THR A 81 10.08 12.54 -1.75
CA THR A 81 8.81 13.12 -2.19
C THR A 81 8.53 12.74 -3.63
N VAL A 82 9.47 13.01 -4.55
CA VAL A 82 9.32 12.63 -5.97
C VAL A 82 9.12 11.12 -6.12
N GLN A 83 9.90 10.31 -5.40
CA GLN A 83 9.72 8.86 -5.41
C GLN A 83 8.33 8.42 -4.94
N SER A 84 7.80 9.01 -3.85
CA SER A 84 6.45 8.68 -3.38
C SER A 84 5.36 9.06 -4.38
N LEU A 85 5.50 10.21 -5.06
CA LEU A 85 4.57 10.64 -6.09
C LEU A 85 4.55 9.66 -7.26
N ILE A 86 5.72 9.28 -7.79
CA ILE A 86 5.83 8.32 -8.90
C ILE A 86 5.17 6.99 -8.53
N ILE A 87 5.49 6.44 -7.36
CA ILE A 87 4.95 5.16 -6.90
C ILE A 87 3.43 5.23 -6.74
N ASN A 88 2.91 6.30 -6.16
CA ASN A 88 1.47 6.43 -5.94
C ASN A 88 0.71 6.65 -7.26
N PHE A 89 1.25 7.44 -8.19
CA PHE A 89 0.64 7.67 -9.51
C PHE A 89 0.71 6.44 -10.43
N GLN A 90 1.65 5.51 -10.21
CA GLN A 90 1.66 4.19 -10.86
C GLN A 90 0.61 3.22 -10.28
N GLY A 91 -0.17 3.67 -9.29
CA GLY A 91 -1.20 2.89 -8.62
C GLY A 91 -0.67 2.10 -7.42
N GLY A 92 0.38 2.60 -6.77
CA GLY A 92 1.00 2.00 -5.59
C GLY A 92 1.98 0.86 -5.93
N LYS A 93 2.67 0.37 -4.90
CA LYS A 93 3.49 -0.83 -5.01
C LYS A 93 2.57 -2.06 -4.88
N ASP A 94 2.55 -2.88 -5.91
CA ASP A 94 1.90 -4.20 -5.90
C ASP A 94 2.62 -5.11 -4.88
N VAL A 95 1.86 -5.64 -3.94
CA VAL A 95 2.30 -6.58 -2.89
C VAL A 95 1.42 -7.84 -2.86
N THR A 96 0.77 -8.14 -3.99
CA THR A 96 -0.20 -9.23 -4.08
C THR A 96 0.45 -10.58 -3.79
N ALA A 97 1.63 -10.83 -4.35
CA ALA A 97 2.35 -12.06 -4.14
C ALA A 97 2.71 -12.26 -2.66
N GLU A 98 3.26 -11.24 -2.01
CA GLU A 98 3.65 -11.28 -0.60
C GLU A 98 2.45 -11.54 0.32
N VAL A 99 1.31 -10.90 0.05
CA VAL A 99 0.08 -11.07 0.84
C VAL A 99 -0.50 -12.48 0.65
N VAL A 100 -0.58 -12.98 -0.59
CA VAL A 100 -1.10 -14.32 -0.87
C VAL A 100 -0.23 -15.40 -0.22
N THR A 101 1.10 -15.29 -0.31
CA THR A 101 2.02 -16.21 0.36
C THR A 101 1.83 -16.18 1.88
N ALA A 102 1.68 -14.99 2.48
CA ALA A 102 1.47 -14.87 3.92
C ALA A 102 0.13 -15.50 4.38
N ILE A 103 -0.94 -15.35 3.59
CA ILE A 103 -2.24 -15.99 3.86
C ILE A 103 -2.11 -17.52 3.79
N GLN A 104 -1.45 -18.05 2.75
CA GLN A 104 -1.24 -19.49 2.59
C GLN A 104 -0.43 -20.09 3.74
N ALA A 105 0.66 -19.42 4.15
CA ALA A 105 1.49 -19.85 5.27
C ALA A 105 0.68 -19.89 6.58
N THR A 106 -0.14 -18.87 6.82
CA THR A 106 -1.02 -18.80 8.00
C THR A 106 -2.06 -19.92 8.01
N ASN A 107 -2.66 -20.23 6.86
CA ASN A 107 -3.66 -21.29 6.75
C ASN A 107 -3.07 -22.68 7.00
N ARG A 108 -1.84 -22.94 6.53
CA ARG A 108 -1.13 -24.21 6.80
C ARG A 108 -0.86 -24.38 8.29
N ALA A 109 -0.33 -23.35 8.94
CA ALA A 109 -0.05 -23.39 10.39
C ALA A 109 -1.31 -23.63 11.23
N LYS A 110 -2.48 -23.13 10.81
CA LYS A 110 -3.77 -23.41 11.48
C LYS A 110 -4.29 -24.84 11.27
N GLN A 111 -3.85 -25.54 10.24
CA GLN A 111 -4.25 -26.93 9.97
C GLN A 111 -3.41 -27.95 10.72
N GLU A 112 -2.25 -27.53 11.24
CA GLU A 112 -1.29 -28.36 11.98
C GLU A 112 -1.51 -28.33 13.51
N ILE A 113 -2.49 -27.57 13.99
CA ILE A 113 -2.90 -27.42 15.40
C ILE A 113 -4.28 -28.03 15.58
#